data_AF-A0AB36JKP9-F1
#
_entry.id   AF-A0AB36JKP9-F1
#
_cell.length_a   1.000
_cell.length_b   1.000
_cell.length_c   1.000
_cell.angle_alpha   90.00
_cell.angle_beta   90.00
_cell.angle_gamma   90.00
#
_symmetry.space_group_name_H-M   'P 1'
#
loop_
_entity.id
_entity.type
_entity.pdbx_description
1 polymer ?
#
loop_
_entity_poly.entity_id
_entity_poly.type
_entity_poly.pdbx_seq_one_letter_code
_entity_poly.pdbx_strand_id
1 'polypeptide(L)'
;MSLNFFDYRKTIAINLVTFLRLKGYSKLSLSKLLNISRSTIDEIIKCENLSSMQYNKQIEKINEIFDLPDDYLITSVTSKPPKTYTYSDPKVKELLDGLDNVLEIYSLYLK
;
A
#
# COMPACT_ATOMS: atom_id res chain seq x y z
N MET A 1 15.45 18.38 -11.13
CA MET A 1 16.08 17.84 -9.91
C MET A 1 15.52 16.44 -9.72
N SER A 2 16.34 15.39 -9.84
CA SER A 2 15.85 14.03 -9.59
C SER A 2 15.54 13.89 -8.11
N LEU A 3 14.29 13.58 -7.79
CA LEU A 3 13.86 13.45 -6.42
C LEU A 3 14.38 12.12 -5.86
N ASN A 4 15.02 12.13 -4.68
CA ASN A 4 15.53 10.91 -4.07
C ASN A 4 14.46 10.27 -3.18
N PHE A 5 13.75 9.29 -3.72
CA PHE A 5 12.72 8.51 -3.03
C PHE A 5 13.25 7.81 -1.77
N PHE A 6 14.53 7.45 -1.73
CA PHE A 6 15.11 6.76 -0.58
C PHE A 6 15.08 7.59 0.72
N ASP A 7 15.19 8.92 0.60
CA ASP A 7 15.13 9.83 1.74
C ASP A 7 13.72 9.85 2.36
N TYR A 8 12.71 9.61 1.53
CA TYR A 8 11.29 9.55 1.91
C TYR A 8 10.77 8.13 2.12
N ARG A 9 11.65 7.11 2.15
CA ARG A 9 11.25 5.69 2.14
C ARG A 9 10.21 5.31 3.21
N LYS A 10 10.29 5.90 4.41
CA LYS A 10 9.31 5.66 5.48
C LYS A 10 7.92 6.19 5.11
N THR A 11 7.86 7.40 4.59
CA THR A 11 6.62 8.04 4.12
C THR A 11 6.05 7.27 2.92
N ILE A 12 6.91 6.91 1.97
CA ILE A 12 6.54 6.13 0.79
C ILE A 12 6.00 4.76 1.20
N ALA A 13 6.61 4.06 2.16
CA ALA A 13 6.10 2.77 2.63
C ALA A 13 4.68 2.87 3.19
N ILE A 14 4.41 3.88 4.01
CA ILE A 14 3.07 4.12 4.60
C ILE A 14 2.06 4.47 3.49
N ASN A 15 2.44 5.37 2.59
CA ASN A 15 1.60 5.82 1.49
C ASN A 15 1.33 4.70 0.47
N LEU A 16 2.33 3.86 0.19
CA LEU A 16 2.20 2.71 -0.69
C LEU A 16 1.24 1.68 -0.10
N VAL A 17 1.34 1.34 1.19
CA VAL A 17 0.39 0.45 1.85
C VAL A 17 -1.04 1.03 1.80
N THR A 18 -1.17 2.33 2.02
CA THR A 18 -2.46 3.03 1.95
C THR A 18 -3.03 2.99 0.53
N PHE A 19 -2.21 3.27 -0.47
CA PHE A 19 -2.56 3.18 -1.88
C PHE A 19 -3.04 1.78 -2.26
N LEU A 20 -2.32 0.73 -1.84
CA LEU A 20 -2.71 -0.66 -2.10
C LEU A 20 -4.07 -0.99 -1.50
N ARG A 21 -4.34 -0.55 -0.26
CA ARG A 21 -5.64 -0.73 0.40
C ARG A 21 -6.76 0.01 -0.34
N LEU A 22 -6.53 1.26 -0.75
CA LEU A 22 -7.53 2.07 -1.45
C LEU A 22 -7.87 1.51 -2.83
N LYS A 23 -6.89 0.92 -3.52
CA LYS A 23 -7.07 0.32 -4.85
C LYS A 23 -7.47 -1.16 -4.81
N GLY A 24 -7.48 -1.78 -3.64
CA GLY A 24 -7.82 -3.20 -3.47
C GLY A 24 -6.73 -4.18 -3.95
N TYR A 25 -5.47 -3.75 -4.00
CA TYR A 25 -4.37 -4.62 -4.40
C TYR A 25 -3.76 -5.35 -3.20
N SER A 26 -3.58 -6.66 -3.36
CA SER A 26 -2.69 -7.45 -2.50
C SER A 26 -1.23 -7.28 -2.96
N LYS A 27 -0.28 -7.62 -2.07
CA LYS A 27 1.16 -7.69 -2.42
C LYS A 27 1.42 -8.65 -3.59
N LEU A 28 0.65 -9.74 -3.68
CA LEU A 28 0.77 -10.72 -4.75
C LEU A 28 0.29 -10.16 -6.10
N SER A 29 -0.84 -9.47 -6.12
CA SER A 29 -1.32 -8.80 -7.35
C SER A 29 -0.36 -7.72 -7.80
N LEU A 30 0.22 -6.96 -6.87
CA LEU A 30 1.21 -5.94 -7.18
C LEU A 30 2.50 -6.55 -7.75
N SER A 31 2.98 -7.65 -7.18
CA SER A 31 4.14 -8.41 -7.68
C SER A 31 3.96 -8.82 -9.14
N LYS A 32 2.77 -9.34 -9.49
CA LYS A 32 2.44 -9.71 -10.88
C LYS A 32 2.36 -8.51 -11.80
N LEU A 33 1.73 -7.42 -11.35
CA LEU A 33 1.55 -6.21 -12.16
C LEU A 33 2.88 -5.52 -12.47
N LEU A 34 3.75 -5.41 -11.47
CA LEU A 34 5.05 -4.75 -11.59
C LEU A 34 6.14 -5.69 -12.14
N ASN A 35 5.84 -6.98 -12.33
CA ASN A 35 6.82 -8.03 -12.65
C ASN A 35 8.06 -7.97 -11.74
N ILE A 36 7.83 -7.89 -10.43
CA ILE A 36 8.87 -7.93 -9.38
C ILE A 36 8.51 -8.98 -8.35
N SER A 37 9.51 -9.50 -7.64
CA SER A 37 9.27 -10.50 -6.61
C SER A 37 8.45 -9.93 -5.45
N ARG A 38 7.65 -10.78 -4.79
CA ARG A 38 6.96 -10.41 -3.56
C ARG A 38 7.92 -9.96 -2.46
N SER A 39 9.11 -10.58 -2.39
CA SER A 39 10.18 -10.19 -1.44
C SER A 39 10.58 -8.73 -1.64
N THR A 40 10.76 -8.29 -2.88
CA THR A 40 11.14 -6.92 -3.20
C THR A 40 10.06 -5.91 -2.77
N ILE A 41 8.77 -6.26 -2.90
CA ILE A 41 7.69 -5.41 -2.38
C ILE A 41 7.71 -5.36 -0.86
N ASP A 42 7.96 -6.49 -0.20
CA ASP A 42 8.10 -6.55 1.25
C ASP A 42 9.30 -5.72 1.72
N GLU A 43 10.42 -5.72 1.00
CA GLU A 43 11.60 -4.90 1.25
C GLU A 43 11.31 -3.40 1.11
N ILE A 44 10.55 -3.00 0.08
CA ILE A 44 10.10 -1.59 -0.10
C ILE A 44 9.22 -1.15 1.08
N ILE A 45 8.27 -2.00 1.50
CA ILE A 45 7.34 -1.69 2.59
C ILE A 45 8.06 -1.67 3.94
N LYS A 46 8.99 -2.60 4.18
CA LYS A 46 9.78 -2.66 5.42
C LYS A 46 10.90 -1.62 5.45
N CYS A 47 11.23 -0.99 4.32
CA CYS A 47 12.38 -0.10 4.17
C CYS A 47 13.72 -0.79 4.47
N GLU A 48 13.83 -2.09 4.15
CA GLU A 48 14.99 -2.93 4.46
C GLU A 48 15.64 -3.47 3.18
N ASN A 49 16.93 -3.78 3.25
CA ASN A 49 17.68 -4.58 2.26
C ASN A 49 17.80 -4.04 0.81
N LEU A 50 17.28 -2.85 0.51
CA LEU A 50 17.44 -2.19 -0.80
C LEU A 50 18.46 -1.05 -0.72
N SER A 51 19.38 -1.01 -1.70
CA SER A 51 20.24 0.17 -1.90
C SER A 51 19.41 1.37 -2.39
N SER A 52 19.90 2.59 -2.16
CA SER A 52 19.22 3.81 -2.62
C SER A 52 18.89 3.78 -4.11
N MET A 53 19.83 3.36 -4.96
CA MET A 53 19.61 3.26 -6.40
C MET A 53 18.51 2.26 -6.77
N GLN A 54 18.50 1.08 -6.12
CA GLN A 54 17.47 0.07 -6.36
C GLN A 54 16.10 0.56 -5.89
N TYR A 55 16.03 1.18 -4.71
CA TYR A 55 14.78 1.72 -4.16
C TYR A 55 14.17 2.76 -5.11
N ASN A 56 14.94 3.76 -5.53
CA ASN A 56 14.49 4.77 -6.48
C ASN A 56 13.93 4.15 -7.76
N LYS A 57 14.66 3.21 -8.36
CA LYS A 57 14.23 2.52 -9.58
C LYS A 57 12.91 1.75 -9.42
N GLN A 58 12.69 1.13 -8.25
CA GLN A 58 11.42 0.42 -8.00
C GLN A 58 10.26 1.39 -7.81
N ILE A 59 10.47 2.53 -7.14
CA ILE A 59 9.43 3.54 -6.96
C ILE A 59 9.09 4.23 -8.29
N GLU A 60 10.07 4.57 -9.11
CA GLU A 60 9.85 5.08 -10.48
C GLU A 60 8.99 4.11 -11.29
N LYS A 61 9.33 2.82 -11.27
CA LYS A 61 8.56 1.78 -11.97
C LYS A 61 7.11 1.68 -11.47
N ILE A 62 6.90 1.85 -10.16
CA ILE A 62 5.54 1.90 -9.58
C ILE A 62 4.80 3.12 -10.11
N ASN A 63 5.43 4.30 -10.08
CA ASN A 63 4.83 5.53 -10.57
C ASN A 63 4.47 5.43 -12.06
N GLU A 64 5.36 4.88 -12.90
CA GLU A 64 5.11 4.66 -14.33
C GLU A 64 3.92 3.73 -14.59
N ILE A 65 3.84 2.60 -13.89
CA ILE A 65 2.78 1.61 -14.12
C ILE A 65 1.40 2.11 -13.69
N PHE A 66 1.35 2.96 -12.67
CA PHE A 66 0.12 3.55 -12.16
C PHE A 66 -0.16 4.96 -12.67
N ASP A 67 0.68 5.48 -13.57
CA ASP A 67 0.62 6.85 -14.11
C ASP A 67 0.51 7.90 -12.97
N LEU A 68 1.36 7.75 -11.95
CA LEU A 68 1.39 8.59 -10.77
C LEU A 68 2.47 9.68 -10.89
N PRO A 69 2.19 10.91 -10.42
CA PRO A 69 3.20 11.93 -10.24
C PRO A 69 4.32 11.50 -9.28
N ASP A 70 5.54 11.99 -9.50
CA ASP A 70 6.71 11.65 -8.67
C ASP A 70 6.52 12.00 -7.19
N ASP A 71 5.80 13.08 -6.89
CA ASP A 71 5.52 13.52 -5.54
C ASP A 71 4.37 12.75 -4.88
N TYR A 72 3.56 11.99 -5.63
CA TYR A 72 2.33 11.36 -5.12
C TYR A 72 2.54 10.46 -3.90
N LEU A 73 3.58 9.63 -3.91
CA LEU A 73 3.89 8.73 -2.80
C LEU A 73 4.59 9.44 -1.63
N ILE A 74 4.90 10.73 -1.76
CA ILE A 74 5.68 11.51 -0.79
C ILE A 74 4.82 12.55 -0.11
N THR A 75 4.04 13.31 -0.87
CA THR A 75 3.01 14.22 -0.36
C THR A 75 1.83 13.37 0.06
N SER A 76 1.88 12.87 1.30
CA SER A 76 0.80 12.21 2.05
C SER A 76 -0.46 11.97 1.21
N VAL A 77 -0.68 10.71 0.80
CA VAL A 77 -1.98 10.27 0.30
C VAL A 77 -2.94 10.61 1.43
N THR A 78 -3.63 11.76 1.31
CA THR A 78 -4.45 12.27 2.39
C THR A 78 -5.40 11.15 2.71
N SER A 79 -5.18 10.54 3.88
CA SER A 79 -6.19 9.75 4.53
C SER A 79 -7.31 10.75 4.74
N LYS A 80 -8.22 10.83 3.76
CA LYS A 80 -9.60 11.01 4.14
C LYS A 80 -9.76 9.95 5.23
N PRO A 81 -10.07 10.35 6.48
CA PRO A 81 -10.20 9.41 7.59
C PRO A 81 -11.01 8.23 7.08
N PRO A 82 -10.64 6.98 7.47
CA PRO A 82 -11.28 5.77 6.96
C PRO A 82 -12.76 6.10 6.92
N LYS A 83 -13.35 6.13 5.70
CA LYS A 83 -14.68 6.70 5.47
C LYS A 83 -15.47 6.31 6.70
N THR A 84 -15.80 7.28 7.57
CA THR A 84 -16.80 7.01 8.58
C THR A 84 -17.97 6.71 7.70
N TYR A 85 -18.22 5.43 7.51
CA TYR A 85 -19.13 5.05 6.49
C TYR A 85 -20.46 5.49 7.06
N THR A 86 -20.95 6.63 6.60
CA THR A 86 -22.32 7.04 6.82
C THR A 86 -23.15 6.11 5.96
N TYR A 87 -23.25 4.87 6.43
CA TYR A 87 -24.06 3.84 5.82
C TYR A 87 -25.47 4.07 6.29
N SER A 88 -26.28 4.58 5.38
CA SER A 88 -27.71 4.70 5.56
C SER A 88 -28.40 3.32 5.58
N ASP A 89 -27.71 2.26 5.12
CA ASP A 89 -28.29 0.95 4.87
C ASP A 89 -27.81 -0.12 5.88
N PRO A 90 -28.71 -0.65 6.75
CA PRO A 90 -28.36 -1.60 7.81
C PRO A 90 -27.67 -2.87 7.30
N LYS A 91 -27.99 -3.29 6.08
CA LYS A 91 -27.54 -4.57 5.51
C LYS A 91 -26.06 -4.57 5.16
N VAL A 92 -25.51 -3.39 4.81
CA VAL A 92 -24.09 -3.21 4.50
C VAL A 92 -23.25 -3.25 5.77
N LYS A 93 -23.80 -2.72 6.88
CA LYS A 93 -23.14 -2.73 8.20
C LYS A 93 -22.95 -4.16 8.72
N GLU A 94 -23.98 -4.98 8.63
CA GLU A 94 -23.95 -6.38 9.07
C GLU A 94 -22.91 -7.22 8.28
N LEU A 95 -22.83 -7.00 6.97
CA LEU A 95 -21.88 -7.71 6.10
C LEU A 95 -20.42 -7.38 6.40
N LEU A 96 -20.13 -6.12 6.77
CA LEU A 96 -18.80 -5.66 7.16
C LEU A 96 -18.42 -6.12 8.56
N ASP A 97 -19.37 -6.09 9.51
CA ASP A 97 -19.16 -6.63 10.85
C ASP A 97 -18.85 -8.12 10.81
N GLY A 98 -19.52 -8.86 9.91
CA GLY A 98 -19.17 -10.25 9.62
C GLY A 98 -17.75 -10.43 9.08
N LEU A 99 -17.27 -9.51 8.24
CA LEU A 99 -15.91 -9.56 7.70
C LEU A 99 -14.85 -9.27 8.78
N ASP A 100 -15.10 -8.28 9.63
CA ASP A 100 -14.21 -7.92 10.75
C ASP A 100 -14.08 -9.08 11.75
N ASN A 101 -15.19 -9.76 12.07
CA ASN A 101 -15.18 -10.96 12.90
C ASN A 101 -14.33 -12.10 12.28
N VAL A 102 -14.41 -12.32 10.96
CA VAL A 102 -13.60 -13.35 10.29
C VAL A 102 -12.12 -12.99 10.31
N LEU A 103 -11.77 -11.71 10.15
CA LEU A 103 -10.40 -11.22 10.23
C LEU A 103 -9.82 -11.34 11.65
N GLU A 104 -10.63 -11.09 12.68
CA GLU A 104 -10.24 -11.28 14.08
C GLU A 104 -9.92 -12.75 14.37
N ILE A 105 -10.79 -13.66 13.94
CA ILE A 105 -10.57 -15.10 14.09
C ILE A 105 -9.31 -15.52 13.32
N TYR A 106 -9.12 -15.06 12.09
CA TYR A 106 -7.93 -15.38 11.29
C TYR A 106 -6.63 -14.90 11.96
N SER A 107 -6.69 -13.77 12.65
CA SER A 107 -5.54 -13.21 13.39
C SER A 107 -5.09 -14.10 14.55
N LEU A 108 -5.98 -14.93 15.13
CA LEU A 108 -5.62 -15.91 16.16
C LEU A 108 -4.79 -17.09 15.62
N TYR A 109 -4.84 -17.34 14.31
CA TYR A 109 -4.11 -18.44 13.66
C TYR A 109 -2.77 -18.00 13.05
N LEU A 110 -2.55 -16.69 12.91
CA LEU A 110 -1.26 -16.11 12.53
C LEU A 110 -0.41 -15.94 13.79
N LYS A 111 0.41 -16.94 14.10
CA LYS A 111 1.38 -16.94 15.19
C LYS A 111 2.69 -16.28 14.77
#